data_AF-A0A9D4FH67-F1
#
_entry.id   AF-A0A9D4FH67-F1
#
_cell.length_a   1.000
_cell.length_b   1.000
_cell.length_c   1.000
_cell.angle_alpha   90.00
_cell.angle_beta   90.00
_cell.angle_gamma   90.00
#
_symmetry.space_group_name_H-M   'P 1'
#
loop_
_entity.id
_entity.type
_entity.pdbx_description
1 polymer ?
#
loop_
_entity_poly.entity_id
_entity_poly.type
_entity_poly.pdbx_seq_one_letter_code
_entity_poly.pdbx_strand_id
1 'polypeptide(L)'
;MRYMNADNFTENVSVLTIDLSDNQFRQIPSGLNTFKNLTSLTLDHNVIEFIEDNDLIGLRSLKEIHLAGNPIQSITPRAFHNNMKLTYVDVSQTFLTSIPAAVTTLPSLHTLRLEANAIKCTCGLARFGMNWGWNASSIQIDRLCYQSSAPIALFIKTNSRCST
;
A
#
# COMPACT_ATOMS: atom_id res chain seq x y z
N MET A 1 6.09 19.68 -48.51
CA MET A 1 6.38 19.82 -47.07
C MET A 1 5.14 20.35 -46.39
N ARG A 2 4.49 19.51 -45.58
CA ARG A 2 3.45 19.91 -44.62
C ARG A 2 3.97 19.53 -43.25
N TYR A 3 4.11 20.52 -42.39
CA TYR A 3 4.55 20.36 -41.01
C TYR A 3 3.52 19.52 -40.26
N MET A 4 3.93 18.36 -39.74
CA MET A 4 3.20 17.68 -38.67
C MET A 4 3.76 18.19 -37.35
N ASN A 5 2.86 18.76 -36.55
CA ASN A 5 3.14 19.48 -35.33
C ASN A 5 3.64 18.52 -34.23
N ALA A 6 4.65 18.93 -33.46
CA ALA A 6 5.29 18.12 -32.42
C ALA A 6 4.47 17.99 -31.12
N ASP A 7 3.19 18.36 -31.15
CA ASP A 7 2.32 18.46 -29.97
C ASP A 7 1.41 17.23 -29.75
N ASN A 8 1.71 16.09 -30.37
CA ASN A 8 0.87 14.88 -30.26
C ASN A 8 1.60 13.61 -29.79
N PHE A 9 2.79 13.73 -29.19
CA PHE A 9 3.54 12.58 -28.64
C PHE A 9 4.27 12.90 -27.32
N THR A 10 3.62 13.58 -26.38
CA THR A 10 4.19 13.86 -25.04
C THR A 10 3.71 12.93 -23.92
N GLU A 11 3.21 11.74 -24.22
CA GLU A 11 3.00 10.71 -23.18
C GLU A 11 3.34 9.30 -23.70
N ASN A 12 4.60 9.08 -24.04
CA ASN A 12 5.12 7.72 -23.99
C ASN A 12 5.66 7.46 -22.58
N VAL A 13 4.76 7.50 -21.58
CA VAL A 13 5.05 7.00 -20.23
C VAL A 13 5.18 5.49 -20.40
N SER A 14 6.39 5.03 -20.67
CA SER A 14 6.70 3.59 -20.58
C SER A 14 6.50 3.20 -19.12
N VAL A 15 5.33 2.62 -18.84
CA VAL A 15 5.02 1.97 -17.57
C VAL A 15 6.05 0.84 -17.44
N LEU A 16 7.03 1.03 -16.56
CA LEU A 16 7.95 -0.04 -16.22
C LEU A 16 7.30 -0.84 -15.09
N THR A 17 7.05 -2.12 -15.36
CA THR A 17 6.50 -3.07 -14.41
C THR A 17 7.54 -4.16 -14.12
N ILE A 18 7.63 -4.58 -12.87
CA ILE A 18 8.47 -5.70 -12.45
C ILE A 18 7.59 -6.64 -11.64
N ASP A 19 7.56 -7.90 -12.07
CA ASP A 19 6.88 -8.98 -11.36
C ASP A 19 7.93 -9.95 -10.80
N LEU A 20 7.91 -10.10 -9.48
CA LEU A 20 8.77 -10.98 -8.68
C LEU A 20 7.92 -11.89 -7.77
N SER A 21 6.65 -12.09 -8.12
CA SER A 21 5.74 -12.97 -7.38
C SER A 21 6.22 -14.42 -7.35
N ASP A 22 5.71 -15.20 -6.39
CA ASP A 22 5.93 -16.65 -6.28
C ASP A 22 7.42 -17.05 -6.19
N ASN A 23 8.19 -16.26 -5.44
CA ASN A 23 9.60 -16.48 -5.17
C ASN A 23 9.84 -16.72 -3.66
N GLN A 24 11.10 -16.65 -3.22
CA GLN A 24 11.50 -16.85 -1.83
C GLN A 24 12.21 -15.62 -1.25
N PHE A 25 11.84 -14.42 -1.69
CA PHE A 25 12.41 -13.19 -1.15
C PHE A 25 11.99 -13.00 0.30
N ARG A 26 12.98 -12.90 1.19
CA ARG A 26 12.79 -12.56 2.62
C ARG A 26 12.71 -11.07 2.88
N GLN A 27 13.16 -10.27 1.92
CA GLN A 27 13.22 -8.81 1.95
C GLN A 27 13.11 -8.30 0.51
N ILE A 28 12.72 -7.04 0.35
CA ILE A 28 12.70 -6.39 -0.96
C ILE A 28 14.15 -6.28 -1.48
N PRO A 29 14.47 -6.82 -2.68
CA PRO A 29 15.85 -6.79 -3.17
C PRO A 29 16.36 -5.35 -3.36
N SER A 30 17.44 -4.99 -2.67
CA SER A 30 18.00 -3.63 -2.69
C SER A 30 18.42 -3.15 -4.08
N GLY A 31 18.73 -4.08 -5.01
CA GLY A 31 19.00 -3.78 -6.41
C GLY A 31 17.84 -3.09 -7.14
N LEU A 32 16.61 -3.24 -6.66
CA LEU A 32 15.44 -2.58 -7.21
C LEU A 32 15.53 -1.05 -7.12
N ASN A 33 16.28 -0.52 -6.15
CA ASN A 33 16.46 0.92 -5.95
C ASN A 33 17.12 1.64 -7.15
N THR A 34 17.62 0.90 -8.14
CA THR A 34 18.14 1.46 -9.39
C THR A 34 17.04 1.85 -10.39
N PHE A 35 15.84 1.25 -10.30
CA PHE A 35 14.74 1.45 -11.25
C PHE A 35 13.88 2.68 -10.90
N LYS A 36 14.45 3.88 -11.08
CA LYS A 36 13.80 5.17 -10.74
C LYS A 36 12.48 5.44 -11.50
N ASN A 37 12.29 4.79 -12.65
CA ASN A 37 11.10 4.90 -13.49
C ASN A 37 10.11 3.76 -13.28
N LEU A 38 10.37 2.82 -12.34
CA LEU A 38 9.45 1.75 -12.03
C LEU A 38 8.13 2.32 -11.53
N THR A 39 7.03 1.86 -12.12
CA THR A 39 5.67 2.32 -11.82
C THR A 39 4.83 1.26 -11.11
N SER A 40 5.09 -0.02 -11.35
CA SER A 40 4.40 -1.13 -10.66
C SER A 40 5.40 -2.21 -10.25
N LEU A 41 5.29 -2.68 -9.01
CA LEU A 41 6.12 -3.72 -8.43
C LEU A 41 5.23 -4.78 -7.78
N THR A 42 5.33 -6.02 -8.26
CA THR A 42 4.63 -7.18 -7.70
C THR A 42 5.61 -8.08 -6.96
N LEU A 43 5.35 -8.33 -5.68
CA LEU A 43 6.14 -9.17 -4.77
C LEU A 43 5.24 -10.19 -4.04
N ASP A 44 4.05 -10.47 -4.59
CA ASP A 44 3.07 -11.38 -3.99
C ASP A 44 3.66 -12.78 -3.76
N HIS A 45 3.15 -13.49 -2.75
CA HIS A 45 3.52 -14.88 -2.44
C HIS A 45 5.04 -15.11 -2.32
N ASN A 46 5.70 -14.23 -1.58
CA ASN A 46 7.09 -14.39 -1.15
C ASN A 46 7.13 -14.69 0.36
N VAL A 47 8.30 -14.54 0.99
CA VAL A 47 8.50 -14.73 2.44
C VAL A 47 8.99 -13.44 3.12
N ILE A 48 8.53 -12.29 2.64
CA ILE A 48 8.90 -10.97 3.18
C ILE A 48 8.25 -10.78 4.55
N GLU A 49 9.08 -10.56 5.58
CA GLU A 49 8.61 -10.43 6.97
C GLU A 49 8.48 -8.97 7.42
N PHE A 50 9.29 -8.08 6.83
CA PHE A 50 9.39 -6.66 7.21
C PHE A 50 9.54 -5.78 5.97
N ILE A 51 9.06 -4.54 6.07
CA ILE A 51 9.37 -3.47 5.11
C ILE A 51 9.96 -2.30 5.89
N GLU A 52 11.21 -1.98 5.58
CA GLU A 52 12.00 -0.96 6.26
C GLU A 52 12.07 0.37 5.49
N ASP A 53 12.57 1.42 6.16
CA ASP A 53 12.62 2.79 5.64
C ASP A 53 13.35 2.95 4.30
N ASN A 54 14.27 2.03 3.97
CA ASN A 54 15.16 2.10 2.82
C ASN A 54 14.86 1.08 1.71
N ASP A 55 13.89 0.19 1.90
CA ASP A 55 13.62 -0.90 0.95
C ASP A 55 13.14 -0.39 -0.42
N LEU A 56 12.46 0.76 -0.43
CA LEU A 56 11.82 1.35 -1.62
C LEU A 56 12.36 2.74 -1.97
N ILE A 57 13.48 3.16 -1.36
CA ILE A 57 14.03 4.52 -1.41
C ILE A 57 14.31 5.03 -2.85
N GLY A 58 14.67 4.13 -3.75
CA GLY A 58 14.99 4.45 -5.14
C GLY A 58 13.78 4.51 -6.08
N LEU A 59 12.65 3.92 -5.68
CA LEU A 59 11.46 3.73 -6.52
C LEU A 59 10.53 4.94 -6.51
N ARG A 60 11.08 6.12 -6.88
CA ARG A 60 10.39 7.42 -6.76
C ARG A 60 9.20 7.59 -7.72
N SER A 61 9.11 6.77 -8.76
CA SER A 61 8.00 6.78 -9.72
C SER A 61 6.92 5.74 -9.41
N LEU A 62 7.09 4.97 -8.33
CA LEU A 62 6.20 3.85 -8.00
C LEU A 62 4.78 4.34 -7.72
N LYS A 63 3.82 3.73 -8.41
CA LYS A 63 2.38 3.99 -8.31
C LYS A 63 1.66 2.82 -7.65
N GLU A 64 2.13 1.61 -7.89
CA GLU A 64 1.48 0.39 -7.41
C GLU A 64 2.51 -0.54 -6.78
N ILE A 65 2.14 -1.10 -5.62
CA ILE A 65 2.92 -2.14 -4.97
C ILE A 65 1.98 -3.24 -4.48
N HIS A 66 2.33 -4.49 -4.83
CA HIS A 66 1.60 -5.69 -4.46
C HIS A 66 2.50 -6.57 -3.59
N LEU A 67 2.04 -6.87 -2.37
CA LEU A 67 2.77 -7.63 -1.35
C LEU A 67 1.89 -8.73 -0.73
N ALA A 68 0.80 -9.09 -1.41
CA ALA A 68 -0.19 -10.01 -0.88
C ALA A 68 0.41 -11.40 -0.63
N GLY A 69 -0.06 -12.08 0.41
CA GLY A 69 0.41 -13.44 0.73
C GLY A 69 1.85 -13.52 1.23
N ASN A 70 2.43 -12.40 1.69
CA ASN A 70 3.70 -12.40 2.41
C ASN A 70 3.50 -12.44 3.93
N PRO A 71 4.44 -13.01 4.71
CA PRO A 71 4.36 -13.04 6.16
C PRO A 71 4.72 -11.69 6.83
N ILE A 72 4.28 -10.56 6.28
CA ILE A 72 4.66 -9.22 6.76
C ILE A 72 4.05 -8.99 8.14
N GLN A 73 4.92 -8.78 9.13
CA GLN A 73 4.54 -8.49 10.51
C GLN A 73 4.57 -6.99 10.81
N SER A 74 5.47 -6.25 10.15
CA SER A 74 5.63 -4.82 10.38
C SER A 74 6.10 -4.07 9.13
N ILE A 75 5.60 -2.85 9.00
CA ILE A 75 5.99 -1.86 8.00
C ILE A 75 6.38 -0.61 8.77
N THR A 76 7.64 -0.18 8.64
CA THR A 76 8.13 0.97 9.41
C THR A 76 7.40 2.26 9.00
N PRO A 77 7.26 3.25 9.89
CA PRO A 77 6.49 4.46 9.60
C PRO A 77 6.97 5.27 8.39
N ARG A 78 8.23 5.12 7.95
CA ARG A 78 8.78 5.81 6.78
C ARG A 78 9.05 4.87 5.59
N ALA A 79 8.58 3.62 5.61
CA ALA A 79 8.77 2.67 4.51
C ALA A 79 8.41 3.24 3.12
N PHE A 80 7.37 4.07 3.03
CA PHE A 80 6.89 4.66 1.77
C PHE A 80 7.21 6.15 1.60
N HIS A 81 8.07 6.74 2.42
CA HIS A 81 8.27 8.20 2.45
C HIS A 81 8.86 8.79 1.15
N ASN A 82 9.47 7.98 0.27
CA ASN A 82 9.96 8.42 -1.05
C ASN A 82 9.02 8.07 -2.20
N ASN A 83 7.96 7.31 -1.94
CA ASN A 83 7.07 6.75 -2.94
C ASN A 83 5.78 7.57 -3.00
N MET A 84 5.90 8.91 -3.06
CA MET A 84 4.79 9.86 -2.97
C MET A 84 3.76 9.75 -4.11
N LYS A 85 4.06 8.98 -5.15
CA LYS A 85 3.16 8.71 -6.29
C LYS A 85 2.34 7.43 -6.11
N LEU A 86 2.49 6.71 -5.00
CA LEU A 86 1.71 5.50 -4.71
C LEU A 86 0.21 5.83 -4.70
N THR A 87 -0.51 5.15 -5.58
CA THR A 87 -1.98 5.19 -5.72
C THR A 87 -2.63 3.90 -5.24
N TYR A 88 -1.88 2.79 -5.25
CA TYR A 88 -2.36 1.46 -4.88
C TYR A 88 -1.33 0.74 -4.00
N VAL A 89 -1.78 0.21 -2.86
CA VAL A 89 -0.99 -0.65 -1.97
C VAL A 89 -1.82 -1.86 -1.61
N ASP A 90 -1.32 -3.06 -1.90
CA ASP A 90 -1.92 -4.31 -1.48
C ASP A 90 -1.03 -5.04 -0.47
N VAL A 91 -1.53 -5.16 0.75
CA VAL A 91 -0.93 -5.92 1.86
C VAL A 91 -1.95 -6.92 2.43
N SER A 92 -2.80 -7.45 1.55
CA SER A 92 -3.78 -8.49 1.88
C SER A 92 -3.10 -9.81 2.21
N GLN A 93 -3.73 -10.65 3.04
CA GLN A 93 -3.18 -11.96 3.42
C GLN A 93 -1.77 -11.83 4.02
N THR A 94 -1.57 -10.83 4.88
CA THR A 94 -0.34 -10.68 5.67
C THR A 94 -0.66 -10.83 7.17
N PHE A 95 0.31 -10.61 8.06
CA PHE A 95 0.13 -10.74 9.51
C PHE A 95 -0.06 -9.40 10.21
N LEU A 96 -0.49 -8.36 9.49
CA LEU A 96 -0.69 -7.04 10.08
C LEU A 96 -1.83 -7.07 11.11
N THR A 97 -1.59 -6.43 12.24
CA THR A 97 -2.58 -6.27 13.33
C THR A 97 -3.14 -4.85 13.45
N SER A 98 -2.60 -3.92 12.66
CA SER A 98 -3.01 -2.51 12.59
C SER A 98 -2.72 -1.94 11.21
N ILE A 99 -3.36 -0.82 10.88
CA ILE A 99 -3.03 -0.04 9.68
C ILE A 99 -1.61 0.53 9.82
N PRO A 100 -0.71 0.32 8.84
CA PRO A 100 0.62 0.91 8.87
C PRO A 100 0.58 2.45 8.89
N ALA A 101 1.36 3.09 9.75
CA ALA A 101 1.46 4.55 9.74
C ALA A 101 2.01 5.09 8.41
N ALA A 102 2.85 4.30 7.72
CA ALA A 102 3.47 4.65 6.44
C ALA A 102 2.46 4.99 5.33
N VAL A 103 1.27 4.38 5.33
CA VAL A 103 0.25 4.67 4.31
C VAL A 103 -0.51 5.97 4.60
N THR A 104 -0.52 6.44 5.84
CA THR A 104 -1.24 7.65 6.26
C THR A 104 -0.63 8.95 5.73
N THR A 105 0.63 8.89 5.31
CA THR A 105 1.39 10.04 4.77
C THR A 105 1.40 10.08 3.25
N LEU A 106 0.77 9.11 2.56
CA LEU A 106 0.77 9.05 1.10
C LEU A 106 -0.32 9.97 0.51
N PRO A 107 0.06 11.07 -0.17
CA PRO A 107 -0.90 12.10 -0.58
C PRO A 107 -1.79 11.67 -1.76
N SER A 108 -1.39 10.64 -2.49
CA SER A 108 -2.07 10.17 -3.70
C SER A 108 -2.60 8.75 -3.57
N LEU A 109 -2.64 8.17 -2.37
CA LEU A 109 -3.13 6.81 -2.20
C LEU A 109 -4.66 6.80 -2.32
N HIS A 110 -5.17 6.03 -3.28
CA HIS A 110 -6.61 5.91 -3.53
C HIS A 110 -7.13 4.50 -3.24
N THR A 111 -6.25 3.49 -3.25
CA THR A 111 -6.60 2.11 -2.95
C THR A 111 -5.63 1.49 -1.94
N LEU A 112 -6.17 0.94 -0.87
CA LEU A 112 -5.45 0.16 0.14
C LEU A 112 -6.19 -1.15 0.40
N ARG A 113 -5.51 -2.28 0.17
CA ARG A 113 -6.05 -3.61 0.47
C ARG A 113 -5.37 -4.22 1.69
N LEU A 114 -6.19 -4.68 2.61
CA LEU A 114 -5.86 -5.19 3.94
C LEU A 114 -6.70 -6.43 4.28
N GLU A 115 -7.34 -7.04 3.30
CA GLU A 115 -8.17 -8.24 3.50
C GLU A 115 -7.32 -9.39 4.04
N ALA A 116 -7.96 -10.34 4.73
CA ALA A 116 -7.34 -11.50 5.35
C ALA A 116 -6.11 -11.16 6.22
N ASN A 117 -6.25 -10.12 7.07
CA ASN A 117 -5.25 -9.75 8.07
C ASN A 117 -5.81 -9.89 9.49
N ALA A 118 -4.96 -9.75 10.50
CA ALA A 118 -5.37 -9.78 11.90
C ALA A 118 -5.69 -8.37 12.45
N ILE A 119 -6.30 -7.49 11.64
CA ILE A 119 -6.50 -6.08 12.01
C ILE A 119 -7.44 -5.95 13.21
N LYS A 120 -6.91 -5.36 14.28
CA LYS A 120 -7.66 -5.07 15.50
C LYS A 120 -8.44 -3.78 15.36
N CYS A 121 -9.64 -3.76 15.93
CA CYS A 121 -10.44 -2.56 16.04
C CYS A 121 -9.94 -1.67 17.18
N THR A 122 -9.08 -0.72 16.81
CA THR A 122 -8.46 0.26 17.70
C THR A 122 -8.88 1.66 17.31
N CYS A 123 -8.68 2.65 18.19
CA CYS A 123 -8.90 4.05 17.81
C CYS A 123 -8.03 4.49 16.63
N GLY A 124 -6.87 3.88 16.40
CA GLY A 124 -6.06 4.13 15.21
C GLY A 124 -6.79 3.77 13.91
N LEU A 125 -7.47 2.62 13.87
CA LEU A 125 -8.29 2.20 12.74
C LEU A 125 -9.48 3.16 12.53
N ALA A 126 -10.15 3.55 13.60
CA ALA A 126 -11.27 4.49 13.52
C ALA A 126 -10.82 5.84 12.96
N ARG A 127 -9.71 6.40 13.47
CA ARG A 127 -9.13 7.66 12.99
C ARG A 127 -8.69 7.58 11.54
N PHE A 128 -8.04 6.49 11.16
CA PHE A 128 -7.65 6.25 9.77
C PHE A 128 -8.88 6.31 8.84
N GLY A 129 -9.92 5.55 9.17
CA GLY A 129 -11.17 5.53 8.39
C GLY A 129 -11.87 6.90 8.32
N MET A 130 -11.85 7.68 9.40
CA MET A 130 -12.42 9.03 9.43
C MET A 130 -11.61 10.03 8.58
N ASN A 131 -10.28 10.00 8.69
CA ASN A 131 -9.38 10.94 7.98
C ASN A 131 -9.29 10.64 6.48
N TRP A 132 -9.33 9.37 6.08
CA TRP A 132 -9.23 8.97 4.68
C TRP A 132 -10.50 9.27 3.87
N GLY A 133 -11.63 9.49 4.55
CA GLY A 133 -12.95 9.51 3.92
C GLY A 133 -13.37 8.09 3.57
N TRP A 134 -14.05 7.42 4.51
CA TRP A 134 -14.43 6.01 4.41
C TRP A 134 -15.18 5.69 3.11
N ASN A 135 -14.45 5.21 2.09
CA ASN A 135 -14.98 4.68 0.84
C ASN A 135 -14.60 3.21 0.77
N ALA A 136 -15.59 2.32 0.93
CA ALA A 136 -15.40 0.88 0.88
C ALA A 136 -14.86 0.37 -0.47
N SER A 137 -14.92 1.20 -1.52
CA SER A 137 -14.30 0.90 -2.83
C SER A 137 -12.79 1.12 -2.81
N SER A 138 -12.31 2.04 -1.96
CA SER A 138 -10.92 2.46 -1.84
C SER A 138 -10.15 1.71 -0.74
N ILE A 139 -10.81 1.41 0.38
CA ILE A 139 -10.20 0.62 1.45
C ILE A 139 -10.90 -0.73 1.48
N GLN A 140 -10.18 -1.76 1.05
CA GLN A 140 -10.66 -3.14 1.06
C GLN A 140 -10.06 -3.81 2.30
N ILE A 141 -10.91 -4.03 3.30
CA ILE A 141 -10.53 -4.63 4.58
C ILE A 141 -11.59 -5.64 4.99
N ASP A 142 -11.20 -6.64 5.76
CA ASP A 142 -12.13 -7.65 6.26
C ASP A 142 -13.36 -7.06 6.92
N ARG A 143 -14.47 -7.79 6.83
CA ARG A 143 -15.75 -7.33 7.39
C ARG A 143 -15.71 -7.22 8.91
N LEU A 144 -14.92 -8.07 9.58
CA LEU A 144 -14.89 -8.21 11.02
C LEU A 144 -13.52 -7.86 11.61
N CYS A 145 -13.53 -7.23 12.77
CA CYS A 145 -12.35 -7.02 13.60
C CYS A 145 -11.77 -8.37 14.03
N TYR A 146 -10.44 -8.47 14.05
CA TYR A 146 -9.77 -9.62 14.63
C TYR A 146 -10.10 -9.75 16.13
N GLN A 147 -10.39 -10.98 16.57
CA GLN A 147 -10.70 -11.36 17.96
C GLN A 147 -11.94 -10.72 18.63
N SER A 148 -12.69 -9.84 17.96
CA SER A 148 -13.93 -9.29 18.53
C SER A 148 -15.19 -9.59 17.75
N SER A 149 -15.10 -10.25 16.58
CA SER A 149 -16.21 -10.53 15.65
C SER A 149 -17.09 -9.30 15.32
N ALA A 150 -16.65 -8.10 15.70
CA ALA A 150 -17.37 -6.87 15.53
C ALA A 150 -17.19 -6.40 14.09
N PRO A 151 -18.22 -5.89 13.41
CA PRO A 151 -18.05 -5.36 12.07
C PRO A 151 -17.13 -4.14 12.07
N ILE A 152 -16.06 -4.15 11.26
CA ILE A 152 -15.12 -3.02 11.13
C ILE A 152 -15.87 -1.76 10.71
N ALA A 153 -16.78 -1.89 9.75
CA ALA A 153 -17.62 -0.81 9.27
C ALA A 153 -18.47 -0.17 10.39
N LEU A 154 -18.97 -0.98 11.33
CA LEU A 154 -19.74 -0.49 12.46
C LEU A 154 -18.81 0.21 13.45
N PHE A 155 -17.70 -0.43 13.80
CA PHE A 155 -16.72 0.11 14.75
C PHE A 155 -16.22 1.50 14.35
N ILE A 156 -15.84 1.69 13.08
CA ILE A 156 -15.36 2.98 12.57
C ILE A 156 -16.45 4.07 12.69
N LYS A 157 -17.72 3.73 12.40
CA LYS A 157 -18.85 4.67 12.47
C LYS A 157 -19.26 5.02 13.90
N THR A 158 -19.24 4.07 14.81
CA THR A 158 -19.78 4.24 16.17
C THR A 158 -18.76 4.76 17.18
N ASN A 159 -17.46 4.67 16.87
CA ASN A 159 -16.41 5.06 17.80
C ASN A 159 -16.04 6.55 17.68
N SER A 160 -17.06 7.41 17.79
CA SER A 160 -16.93 8.88 17.79
C SER A 160 -16.07 9.40 18.94
N ARG A 161 -15.86 8.61 19.99
CA ARG A 161 -14.98 8.92 21.14
C ARG A 161 -13.49 8.79 20.81
N CYS A 162 -13.12 8.20 19.68
CA CYS A 162 -11.73 8.21 19.20
C CYS A 162 -11.31 9.57 18.59
N SER A 163 -12.13 10.62 18.80
CA SER A 163 -11.82 12.02 18.48
C SER A 163 -10.81 12.59 19.48
N THR A 164 -9.52 12.42 19.20
CA THR A 164 -8.39 13.25 19.67
C THR A 164 -7.14 12.80 18.93
#